data_AF-A0A7W6BWH7-F1
#
_entry.id   AF-A0A7W6BWH7-F1
#
_cell.length_a   1.000
_cell.length_b   1.000
_cell.length_c   1.000
_cell.angle_alpha   90.00
_cell.angle_beta   90.00
_cell.angle_gamma   90.00
#
_symmetry.space_group_name_H-M   'P 1'
#
loop_
_entity.id
_entity.type
_entity.pdbx_description
1 polymer ?
#
loop_
_entity_poly.entity_id
_entity_poly.type
_entity_poly.pdbx_seq_one_letter_code
_entity_poly.pdbx_strand_id
1 'polypeptide(L)'
;MKLALATALAALPFLLAAPAQAQTGTVKSQHGAWAVVCDQPAGAAGEQCALLQNVVAEDRPEVGLSVLALKTADGKARILRVLAPLGILLPNGLGLYVDGKDIGRAQFVRCFEDGCYAEVILEDTLRDTLSTGKSATFIVFQTPEEGIGIPVDLAGFREGFDALP
;
A
#
# COMPACT_ATOMS: atom_id res chain seq x y z
N MET A 1 66.02 6.48 26.00
CA MET A 1 66.32 5.72 24.77
C MET A 1 64.99 5.38 24.10
N LYS A 2 64.70 6.06 22.99
CA LYS A 2 63.66 5.84 21.95
C LYS A 2 62.19 5.60 22.38
N LEU A 3 61.40 6.70 22.35
CA LEU A 3 59.95 6.66 22.11
C LEU A 3 59.69 6.19 20.67
N ALA A 4 58.82 5.21 20.47
CA ALA A 4 58.27 4.85 19.17
C ALA A 4 56.83 5.38 19.06
N LEU A 5 56.62 6.28 18.10
CA LEU A 5 55.32 6.79 17.66
C LEU A 5 54.54 5.66 16.97
N ALA A 6 53.31 5.39 17.42
CA ALA A 6 52.35 4.59 16.66
C ALA A 6 51.24 5.52 16.16
N THR A 7 51.30 5.88 14.88
CA THR A 7 50.26 6.60 14.14
C THR A 7 49.08 5.66 13.87
N ALA A 8 47.96 5.86 14.57
CA ALA A 8 46.70 5.17 14.30
C ALA A 8 45.99 5.85 13.10
N LEU A 9 45.86 5.11 12.01
CA LEU A 9 45.10 5.50 10.82
C LEU A 9 43.60 5.46 11.14
N ALA A 10 42.93 6.62 11.19
CA ALA A 10 41.48 6.71 11.34
C ALA A 10 40.81 6.41 9.98
N ALA A 11 40.22 5.21 9.85
CA ALA A 11 39.38 4.87 8.71
C ALA A 11 37.95 5.41 8.95
N LEU A 12 37.53 6.44 8.20
CA LEU A 12 36.14 6.87 8.16
C LEU A 12 35.32 5.90 7.28
N PRO A 13 34.19 5.36 7.75
CA PRO A 13 33.27 4.64 6.88
C PRO A 13 32.47 5.64 6.03
N PHE A 14 32.61 5.52 4.71
CA PHE A 14 31.70 6.12 3.74
C PHE A 14 30.33 5.42 3.85
N LEU A 15 29.34 6.09 4.46
CA LEU A 15 27.94 5.66 4.40
C LEU A 15 27.37 6.04 3.02
N LEU A 16 27.26 5.05 2.14
CA LEU A 16 26.48 5.15 0.91
C LEU A 16 24.99 5.17 1.29
N ALA A 17 24.35 6.34 1.19
CA ALA A 17 22.90 6.43 1.26
C ALA A 17 22.31 5.80 -0.02
N ALA A 18 21.57 4.70 0.13
CA ALA A 18 20.79 4.11 -0.96
C ALA A 18 19.65 5.07 -1.35
N PRO A 19 19.31 5.19 -2.65
CA PRO A 19 18.14 5.96 -3.06
C PRO A 19 16.89 5.23 -2.57
N ALA A 20 16.10 5.87 -1.72
CA ALA A 20 14.73 5.46 -1.48
C ALA A 20 13.95 5.71 -2.78
N GLN A 21 13.37 4.67 -3.37
CA GLN A 21 12.46 4.80 -4.51
C GLN A 21 11.24 5.62 -4.05
N ALA A 22 11.27 6.93 -4.31
CA ALA A 22 10.18 7.82 -3.99
C ALA A 22 8.96 7.44 -4.85
N GLN A 23 7.81 7.26 -4.21
CA GLN A 23 6.52 7.20 -4.89
C GLN A 23 6.41 8.47 -5.75
N THR A 24 6.30 8.32 -7.06
CA THR A 24 6.41 9.42 -8.03
C THR A 24 5.24 10.39 -8.03
N GLY A 25 4.19 10.10 -7.25
CA GLY A 25 3.00 10.93 -7.16
C GLY A 25 3.09 12.09 -6.17
N THR A 26 2.41 13.18 -6.48
CA THR A 26 2.23 14.34 -5.61
C THR A 26 0.94 14.22 -4.81
N VAL A 27 1.01 14.43 -3.50
CA VAL A 27 -0.18 14.51 -2.63
C VAL A 27 -0.96 15.79 -2.95
N LYS A 28 -2.23 15.66 -3.34
CA LYS A 28 -3.12 16.80 -3.66
C LYS A 28 -4.04 17.17 -2.50
N SER A 29 -4.47 16.19 -1.71
CA SER A 29 -5.34 16.41 -0.55
C SER A 29 -5.24 15.25 0.44
N GLN A 30 -5.68 15.48 1.68
CA GLN A 30 -5.67 14.48 2.74
C GLN A 30 -7.02 14.46 3.47
N HIS A 31 -7.53 13.24 3.73
CA HIS A 31 -8.83 12.95 4.29
C HIS A 31 -8.66 11.88 5.37
N GLY A 32 -8.42 12.31 6.61
CA GLY A 32 -8.07 11.39 7.69
C GLY A 32 -6.76 10.65 7.38
N ALA A 33 -6.81 9.32 7.43
CA ALA A 33 -5.67 8.46 7.10
C ALA A 33 -5.38 8.36 5.59
N TRP A 34 -6.28 8.86 4.74
CA TRP A 34 -6.19 8.70 3.29
C TRP A 34 -5.61 9.94 2.61
N ALA A 35 -4.76 9.74 1.61
CA ALA A 35 -4.21 10.80 0.77
C ALA A 35 -4.66 10.63 -0.68
N VAL A 36 -5.13 11.70 -1.31
CA VAL A 36 -5.27 11.72 -2.78
C VAL A 36 -3.90 12.01 -3.36
N VAL A 37 -3.33 11.03 -4.05
CA VAL A 37 -2.01 11.09 -4.67
C VAL A 37 -2.19 11.00 -6.17
N CYS A 38 -1.59 11.93 -6.90
CA CYS A 38 -1.68 11.95 -8.36
C CYS A 38 -0.31 11.94 -9.01
N ASP A 39 -0.21 11.21 -10.11
CA ASP A 39 0.99 11.12 -10.95
C ASP A 39 0.57 11.14 -12.42
N GLN A 40 1.51 11.42 -13.32
CA GLN A 40 1.30 11.27 -14.76
C GLN A 40 2.21 10.18 -15.30
N PRO A 41 1.71 8.93 -15.41
CA PRO A 41 2.49 7.82 -15.93
C PRO A 41 3.01 8.10 -17.35
N ALA A 42 4.16 7.52 -17.68
CA ALA A 42 4.74 7.65 -19.02
C ALA A 42 3.75 7.19 -20.11
N GLY A 43 3.47 8.07 -21.07
CA GLY A 43 2.52 7.80 -22.15
C GLY A 43 1.04 7.97 -21.79
N ALA A 44 0.72 8.38 -20.56
CA ALA A 44 -0.65 8.76 -20.19
C ALA A 44 -1.02 10.11 -20.80
N ALA A 45 -2.28 10.25 -21.24
CA ALA A 45 -2.81 11.49 -21.81
C ALA A 45 -3.07 12.58 -20.76
N GLY A 46 -3.02 12.24 -19.47
CA GLY A 46 -3.22 13.16 -18.37
C GLY A 46 -2.87 12.55 -17.02
N GLU A 47 -2.99 13.36 -15.98
CA GLU A 47 -2.76 12.98 -14.59
C GLU A 47 -3.76 11.89 -14.15
N GLN A 48 -3.26 10.90 -13.41
CA GLN A 48 -4.03 9.84 -12.80
C GLN A 48 -3.92 9.96 -11.28
N CYS A 49 -5.06 9.94 -10.61
CA CYS A 49 -5.14 10.06 -9.15
C CYS A 49 -5.65 8.77 -8.52
N ALA A 50 -5.11 8.46 -7.34
CA ALA A 50 -5.58 7.39 -6.48
C ALA A 50 -5.73 7.90 -5.05
N LEU A 51 -6.72 7.37 -4.35
CA LEU A 51 -6.84 7.50 -2.91
C LEU A 51 -5.98 6.41 -2.26
N LEU A 52 -4.97 6.79 -1.49
CA LEU A 52 -3.94 5.92 -0.96
C LEU A 52 -3.94 5.92 0.56
N GLN A 53 -3.75 4.75 1.16
CA GLN A 53 -3.32 4.58 2.54
C GLN A 53 -2.22 3.52 2.61
N ASN A 54 -1.11 3.85 3.27
CA ASN A 54 -0.05 2.89 3.59
C ASN A 54 -0.24 2.42 5.03
N VAL A 55 -0.22 1.11 5.24
CA VAL A 55 -0.48 0.49 6.54
C VAL A 55 0.53 -0.62 6.81
N VAL A 56 0.73 -0.95 8.08
CA VAL A 56 1.56 -2.07 8.53
C VAL A 56 0.78 -2.93 9.51
N ALA A 57 1.10 -4.22 9.60
CA ALA A 57 0.55 -5.07 10.65
C ALA A 57 1.07 -4.63 12.02
N GLU A 58 0.22 -4.69 13.05
CA GLU A 58 0.58 -4.28 14.41
C GLU A 58 1.66 -5.19 15.01
N ASP A 59 1.52 -6.50 14.84
CA ASP A 59 2.43 -7.51 15.40
C ASP A 59 3.62 -7.85 14.48
N ARG A 60 3.57 -7.40 13.22
CA ARG A 60 4.56 -7.71 12.17
C ARG A 60 4.85 -6.46 11.33
N PRO A 61 5.54 -5.45 11.88
CA PRO A 61 5.73 -4.14 11.22
C PRO A 61 6.53 -4.23 9.91
N GLU A 62 7.22 -5.35 9.66
CA GLU A 62 7.85 -5.67 8.37
C GLU A 62 6.84 -6.03 7.26
N VAL A 63 5.57 -6.30 7.61
CA VAL A 63 4.50 -6.61 6.68
C VAL A 63 3.58 -5.39 6.56
N GLY A 64 3.69 -4.69 5.43
CA GLY A 64 2.86 -3.54 5.11
C GLY A 64 2.13 -3.66 3.78
N LEU A 65 1.04 -2.90 3.65
CA LEU A 65 0.25 -2.80 2.42
C LEU A 65 0.15 -1.35 1.98
N SER A 66 0.07 -1.15 0.67
CA SER A 66 -0.50 0.08 0.11
C SER A 66 -1.88 -0.23 -0.44
N VAL A 67 -2.90 0.44 0.09
CA VAL A 67 -4.29 0.30 -0.34
C VAL A 67 -4.67 1.51 -1.19
N LEU A 68 -5.09 1.25 -2.43
CA LEU A 68 -5.40 2.25 -3.44
C LEU A 68 -6.83 2.08 -3.94
N ALA A 69 -7.60 3.16 -3.94
CA ALA A 69 -8.85 3.25 -4.69
C ALA A 69 -8.70 4.27 -5.82
N LEU A 70 -9.05 3.88 -7.05
CA LEU A 70 -8.82 4.70 -8.25
C LEU A 70 -9.97 4.60 -9.23
N LYS A 71 -10.17 5.66 -10.02
CA LYS A 71 -11.06 5.68 -11.18
C LYS A 71 -10.20 5.46 -12.43
N THR A 72 -10.64 4.62 -13.36
CA THR A 72 -9.90 4.40 -14.60
C THR A 72 -9.87 5.68 -15.44
N ALA A 73 -8.83 5.86 -16.26
CA ALA A 73 -8.69 7.06 -17.09
C ALA A 73 -9.84 7.28 -18.08
N ASP A 74 -10.53 6.20 -18.48
CA ASP A 74 -11.73 6.27 -19.32
C ASP A 74 -13.03 6.52 -18.51
N GLY A 75 -12.94 6.62 -17.19
CA GLY A 75 -14.05 6.85 -16.26
C GLY A 75 -15.04 5.69 -16.13
N LYS A 76 -14.76 4.52 -16.74
CA LYS A 76 -15.74 3.42 -16.83
C LYS A 76 -15.71 2.49 -15.64
N ALA A 77 -14.59 2.40 -14.93
CA ALA A 77 -14.43 1.50 -13.82
C ALA A 77 -13.80 2.20 -12.62
N ARG A 78 -14.09 1.65 -11.45
CA ARG A 78 -13.45 1.98 -10.19
C ARG A 78 -12.74 0.73 -9.73
N ILE A 79 -11.53 0.87 -9.25
CA ILE A 79 -10.68 -0.26 -8.88
C ILE A 79 -10.22 -0.06 -7.45
N LEU A 80 -10.33 -1.13 -6.66
CA LEU A 80 -9.59 -1.27 -5.41
C LEU A 80 -8.36 -2.12 -5.71
N ARG A 81 -7.19 -1.54 -5.52
CA ARG A 81 -5.88 -2.16 -5.74
C ARG A 81 -5.15 -2.19 -4.41
N VAL A 82 -4.63 -3.35 -4.05
CA VAL A 82 -3.78 -3.51 -2.87
C VAL A 82 -2.43 -4.06 -3.32
N LEU A 83 -1.38 -3.34 -2.96
CA LEU A 83 0.00 -3.80 -3.07
C LEU A 83 0.37 -4.49 -1.76
N ALA A 84 0.66 -5.77 -1.85
CA ALA A 84 1.16 -6.60 -0.76
C ALA A 84 2.67 -6.89 -0.94
N PRO A 85 3.40 -7.17 0.13
CA PRO A 85 4.84 -7.39 0.05
C PRO A 85 5.14 -8.74 -0.60
N LEU A 86 6.39 -8.93 -1.01
CA LEU A 86 6.88 -10.22 -1.49
C LEU A 86 6.98 -11.25 -0.35
N GLY A 87 6.95 -12.54 -0.71
CA GLY A 87 7.06 -13.65 0.25
C GLY A 87 5.74 -14.13 0.87
N ILE A 88 4.60 -13.66 0.35
CA ILE A 88 3.27 -14.12 0.75
C ILE A 88 2.80 -15.33 -0.07
N LEU A 89 1.86 -16.09 0.49
CA LEU A 89 1.21 -17.25 -0.12
C LEU A 89 0.08 -16.81 -1.05
N LEU A 90 0.35 -16.81 -2.36
CA LEU A 90 -0.59 -16.38 -3.39
C LEU A 90 -1.89 -17.21 -3.49
N PRO A 91 -1.88 -18.56 -3.37
CA PRO A 91 -3.10 -19.36 -3.54
C PRO A 91 -4.27 -19.00 -2.62
N ASN A 92 -3.98 -18.47 -1.43
CA ASN A 92 -5.02 -18.06 -0.47
C ASN A 92 -5.63 -16.69 -0.80
N GLY A 93 -5.00 -15.92 -1.69
CA GLY A 93 -5.39 -14.56 -2.01
C GLY A 93 -5.27 -13.58 -0.83
N LEU A 94 -5.82 -12.39 -1.03
CA LEU A 94 -5.93 -11.32 -0.06
C LEU A 94 -7.34 -11.33 0.55
N GLY A 95 -7.44 -11.63 1.84
CA GLY A 95 -8.72 -11.54 2.56
C GLY A 95 -9.08 -10.10 2.92
N LEU A 96 -10.37 -9.80 3.02
CA LEU A 96 -10.89 -8.53 3.48
C LEU A 96 -12.03 -8.74 4.49
N TYR A 97 -11.88 -8.12 5.66
CA TYR A 97 -12.94 -7.93 6.63
C TYR A 97 -13.24 -6.44 6.78
N VAL A 98 -14.51 -6.07 6.97
CA VAL A 98 -14.92 -4.70 7.32
C VAL A 98 -15.79 -4.76 8.55
N ASP A 99 -15.41 -4.04 9.60
CA ASP A 99 -16.07 -4.05 10.91
C ASP A 99 -16.33 -5.47 11.45
N GLY A 100 -15.37 -6.38 11.24
CA GLY A 100 -15.44 -7.79 11.65
C GLY A 100 -16.28 -8.71 10.75
N LYS A 101 -16.91 -8.19 9.69
CA LYS A 101 -17.64 -8.99 8.70
C LYS A 101 -16.72 -9.42 7.56
N ASP A 102 -16.75 -10.71 7.22
CA ASP A 102 -16.05 -11.24 6.04
C ASP A 102 -16.68 -10.69 4.75
N ILE A 103 -15.88 -10.00 3.95
CA ILE A 103 -16.26 -9.46 2.64
C ILE A 103 -15.84 -10.40 1.51
N GLY A 104 -14.80 -11.21 1.73
CA GLY A 104 -14.29 -12.18 0.76
C GLY A 104 -12.80 -12.06 0.52
N ARG A 105 -12.37 -12.63 -0.62
CA ARG A 105 -10.96 -12.72 -1.01
C ARG A 105 -10.75 -12.23 -2.44
N ALA A 106 -9.69 -11.46 -2.63
CA ALA A 106 -9.20 -11.06 -3.95
C ALA A 106 -7.96 -11.90 -4.33
N GLN A 107 -7.85 -12.28 -5.60
CA GLN A 107 -6.67 -12.98 -6.11
C GLN A 107 -5.57 -12.01 -6.48
N PHE A 108 -4.31 -12.40 -6.27
CA PHE A 108 -3.17 -11.65 -6.78
C PHE A 108 -3.06 -11.86 -8.29
N VAL A 109 -3.09 -10.77 -9.04
CA VAL A 109 -3.12 -10.82 -10.50
C VAL A 109 -1.74 -10.68 -11.12
N ARG A 110 -0.82 -9.97 -10.45
CA ARG A 110 0.53 -9.68 -10.93
C ARG A 110 1.47 -9.47 -9.74
N CYS A 111 2.75 -9.79 -9.91
CA CYS A 111 3.80 -9.37 -8.98
C CYS A 111 4.94 -8.72 -9.76
N PHE A 112 5.52 -7.69 -9.17
CA PHE A 112 6.68 -6.96 -9.65
C PHE A 112 7.73 -6.91 -8.54
N GLU A 113 8.82 -6.18 -8.75
CA GLU A 113 9.92 -6.06 -7.78
C GLU A 113 9.49 -5.38 -6.47
N ASP A 114 8.43 -4.56 -6.52
CA ASP A 114 7.89 -3.81 -5.38
C ASP A 114 6.77 -4.56 -4.62
N GLY A 115 6.26 -5.66 -5.16
CA GLY A 115 5.27 -6.49 -4.49
C GLY A 115 4.24 -7.15 -5.41
N CYS A 116 3.22 -7.74 -4.78
CA CYS A 116 2.13 -8.43 -5.44
C CYS A 116 0.83 -7.63 -5.38
N TYR A 117 0.17 -7.52 -6.51
CA TYR A 117 -1.00 -6.69 -6.72
C TYR A 117 -2.27 -7.54 -6.71
N ALA A 118 -3.18 -7.25 -5.78
CA ALA A 118 -4.55 -7.74 -5.80
C ALA A 118 -5.47 -6.61 -6.28
N GLU A 119 -6.30 -6.89 -7.28
CA GLU A 119 -7.17 -5.88 -7.89
C GLU A 119 -8.58 -6.43 -8.04
N VAL A 120 -9.56 -5.62 -7.64
CA VAL A 120 -10.97 -5.90 -7.87
C VAL A 120 -11.67 -4.67 -8.41
N ILE A 121 -12.75 -4.90 -9.16
CA ILE A 121 -13.67 -3.82 -9.47
C ILE A 121 -14.34 -3.37 -8.17
N LEU A 122 -14.22 -2.09 -7.88
CA LEU A 122 -14.87 -1.46 -6.74
C LEU A 122 -16.33 -1.15 -7.12
N GLU A 123 -17.16 -2.19 -7.04
CA GLU A 123 -18.60 -2.09 -7.23
C GLU A 123 -19.24 -1.20 -6.16
N ASP A 124 -20.46 -0.71 -6.44
CA ASP A 124 -21.16 0.22 -5.54
C ASP A 124 -21.35 -0.37 -4.14
N THR A 125 -21.62 -1.67 -4.02
CA THR A 125 -21.79 -2.37 -2.75
C THR A 125 -20.52 -2.37 -1.89
N LEU A 126 -19.37 -2.68 -2.51
CA LEU A 126 -18.08 -2.68 -1.82
C LEU A 126 -17.65 -1.25 -1.49
N ARG A 127 -17.81 -0.31 -2.43
CA ARG A 127 -17.57 1.11 -2.19
C ARG A 127 -18.36 1.58 -0.98
N ASP A 128 -19.66 1.34 -0.94
CA ASP A 128 -20.54 1.80 0.13
C ASP A 128 -20.18 1.14 1.46
N THR A 129 -19.77 -0.13 1.44
CA THR A 129 -19.25 -0.83 2.63
C THR A 129 -18.00 -0.14 3.16
N LEU A 130 -17.00 0.15 2.31
CA LEU A 130 -15.77 0.84 2.71
C LEU A 130 -16.03 2.30 3.12
N SER A 131 -16.99 2.97 2.48
CA SER A 131 -17.35 4.37 2.75
C SER A 131 -18.26 4.56 3.97
N THR A 132 -18.77 3.49 4.59
CA THR A 132 -19.58 3.56 5.82
C THR A 132 -18.98 2.79 6.98
N GLY A 133 -18.04 1.87 6.70
CA GLY A 133 -17.30 1.13 7.70
C GLY A 133 -16.35 2.02 8.50
N LYS A 134 -15.90 1.52 9.65
CA LYS A 134 -14.96 2.22 10.53
C LYS A 134 -13.55 1.68 10.37
N SER A 135 -13.43 0.36 10.27
CA SER A 135 -12.15 -0.30 10.04
C SER A 135 -12.28 -1.43 9.03
N ALA A 136 -11.22 -1.59 8.25
CA ALA A 136 -11.00 -2.77 7.44
C ALA A 136 -9.80 -3.56 7.99
N THR A 137 -9.80 -4.86 7.75
CA THR A 137 -8.65 -5.72 8.02
C THR A 137 -8.37 -6.52 6.77
N PHE A 138 -7.24 -6.22 6.14
CA PHE A 138 -6.72 -7.07 5.09
C PHE A 138 -5.96 -8.22 5.71
N ILE A 139 -6.03 -9.40 5.08
CA ILE A 139 -5.34 -10.58 5.54
C ILE A 139 -4.48 -11.14 4.42
N VAL A 140 -3.17 -11.15 4.64
CA VAL A 140 -2.20 -11.88 3.82
C VAL A 140 -1.80 -13.16 4.53
N PHE A 141 -1.27 -14.12 3.81
CA PHE A 141 -0.85 -15.41 4.36
C PHE A 141 0.64 -15.62 4.11
N GLN A 142 1.41 -16.09 5.08
CA GLN A 142 2.79 -16.56 4.84
C GLN A 142 2.83 -18.08 4.64
N THR A 143 1.95 -18.79 5.34
CA THR A 143 1.70 -20.22 5.19
C THR A 143 0.18 -20.45 5.19
N PRO A 144 -0.33 -21.63 4.80
CA PRO A 144 -1.77 -21.90 4.81
C PRO A 144 -2.42 -21.70 6.18
N GLU A 145 -1.65 -21.90 7.26
CA GLU A 145 -2.10 -21.81 8.66
C GLU A 145 -1.85 -20.43 9.29
N GLU A 146 -0.95 -19.61 8.72
CA GLU A 146 -0.54 -18.32 9.28
C GLU A 146 -1.05 -17.14 8.43
N GLY A 147 -2.18 -16.59 8.86
CA GLY A 147 -2.73 -15.32 8.35
C GLY A 147 -2.27 -14.14 9.20
N ILE A 148 -1.88 -13.05 8.54
CA ILE A 148 -1.46 -11.79 9.16
C ILE A 148 -2.51 -10.73 8.85
N GLY A 149 -3.20 -10.26 9.88
CA GLY A 149 -4.18 -9.18 9.79
C GLY A 149 -3.49 -7.81 9.79
N ILE A 150 -3.87 -6.96 8.85
CA ILE A 150 -3.33 -5.62 8.67
C ILE A 150 -4.50 -4.64 8.74
N PRO A 151 -4.62 -3.86 9.83
CA PRO A 151 -5.73 -2.93 10.01
C PRO A 151 -5.58 -1.72 9.07
N VAL A 152 -6.72 -1.25 8.58
CA VAL A 152 -6.86 -0.06 7.74
C VAL A 152 -7.96 0.80 8.33
N ASP A 153 -7.66 2.09 8.54
CA ASP A 153 -8.66 3.06 8.99
C ASP A 153 -9.53 3.47 7.80
N LEU A 154 -10.86 3.35 7.92
CA LEU A 154 -11.80 3.75 6.86
C LEU A 154 -12.28 5.20 7.02
N ALA A 155 -11.92 5.88 8.11
CA ALA A 155 -12.25 7.28 8.30
C ALA A 155 -11.63 8.15 7.19
N GLY A 156 -12.48 8.91 6.49
CA GLY A 156 -12.06 9.75 5.35
C GLY A 156 -12.05 9.03 4.00
N PHE A 157 -12.36 7.72 3.94
CA PHE A 157 -12.38 6.98 2.68
C PHE A 157 -13.42 7.54 1.71
N ARG A 158 -14.64 7.82 2.20
CA ARG A 158 -15.72 8.38 1.37
C ARG A 158 -15.32 9.72 0.78
N GLU A 159 -14.94 10.65 1.64
CA GLU A 159 -14.59 12.01 1.28
C GLU A 159 -13.41 12.04 0.31
N GLY A 160 -12.39 11.21 0.57
CA GLY A 160 -11.24 11.09 -0.30
C GLY A 160 -11.55 10.43 -1.64
N PHE A 161 -12.42 9.43 -1.67
CA PHE A 161 -12.79 8.75 -2.92
C PHE A 161 -13.65 9.65 -3.80
N ASP A 162 -14.58 10.39 -3.20
CA ASP A 162 -15.43 11.36 -3.88
C ASP A 162 -14.61 12.55 -4.42
N ALA A 163 -13.47 12.87 -3.80
CA ALA A 163 -12.53 13.91 -4.25
C ALA A 163 -11.62 13.49 -5.44
N LEU A 164 -11.64 12.23 -5.86
CA LEU A 164 -10.93 11.80 -7.07
C LEU A 164 -11.56 12.41 -8.33
N PRO A 165 -10.77 12.82 -9.33
CA PRO A 165 -11.27 13.36 -10.60
C PRO A 165 -12.10 12.34 -11.40
#